data_AF-A0A529KXX8-F1
#
_entry.id   AF-A0A529KXX8-F1
#
_cell.length_a   1.000
_cell.length_b   1.000
_cell.length_c   1.000
_cell.angle_alpha   90.00
_cell.angle_beta   90.00
_cell.angle_gamma   90.00
#
_symmetry.space_group_name_H-M   'P 1'
#
loop_
_entity.id
_entity.type
_entity.pdbx_description
1 polymer ?
#
loop_
_entity_poly.entity_id
_entity_poly.type
_entity_poly.pdbx_seq_one_letter_code
_entity_poly.pdbx_strand_id
1 'polypeptide(L)'
;KELVYGEDDVERAQPPTVAELFQNVRRNYFRLYFNYMYFNVARIIYLQTDNIFPYIVLTPTIIAGKITLGALNQILNAFEQVRTSFQYLVNSWTTIVELLSIYKRLRAFEATIKGEPLPGIDRRYIKRGASEP
;
A
#
# COMPACT_ATOMS: atom_id res chain seq x y z
N LYS A 1 29.70 -12.27 7.63
CA LYS A 1 30.94 -12.84 8.19
C LYS A 1 31.23 -14.26 7.69
N GLU A 2 30.26 -14.95 7.07
CA GLU A 2 30.43 -16.32 6.56
C GLU A 2 31.27 -16.41 5.28
N LEU A 3 31.30 -15.36 4.45
CA LEU A 3 32.16 -15.29 3.27
C LEU A 3 33.67 -15.27 3.60
N VAL A 4 34.04 -14.83 4.80
CA VAL A 4 35.44 -14.84 5.29
C VAL A 4 35.80 -16.22 5.86
N TYR A 5 34.83 -16.93 6.44
CA TYR A 5 35.04 -18.29 6.95
C TYR A 5 35.04 -19.37 5.86
N GLY A 6 34.55 -19.06 4.66
CA GLY A 6 34.66 -19.92 3.49
C GLY A 6 35.99 -19.82 2.74
N GLU A 7 36.84 -18.85 3.08
CA GLU A 7 38.21 -18.73 2.54
C GLU A 7 39.17 -19.73 3.22
N ASP A 8 38.93 -20.04 4.50
CA ASP A 8 39.76 -20.94 5.31
C ASP A 8 39.29 -22.41 5.32
N ASP A 9 38.03 -22.70 4.98
CA ASP A 9 37.46 -24.06 5.03
C ASP A 9 36.32 -24.27 4.01
N VAL A 10 36.55 -25.17 3.05
CA VAL A 10 35.63 -25.47 1.93
C VAL A 10 34.32 -26.10 2.41
N GLU A 11 34.31 -26.75 3.58
CA GLU A 11 33.08 -27.36 4.14
C GLU A 11 32.16 -26.38 4.87
N ARG A 12 32.66 -25.18 5.20
CA ARG A 12 31.88 -24.11 5.86
C ARG A 12 31.14 -23.19 4.91
N ALA A 13 31.48 -23.21 3.63
CA ALA A 13 30.84 -22.41 2.58
C ALA A 13 29.64 -23.14 1.96
N GLN A 14 28.76 -23.73 2.76
CA GLN A 14 27.52 -24.27 2.19
C GLN A 14 26.68 -23.11 1.63
N PRO A 15 26.38 -23.09 0.32
CA PRO A 15 25.55 -22.05 -0.24
C PRO A 15 24.21 -22.06 0.49
N PRO A 16 23.64 -20.88 0.84
CA PRO A 16 22.35 -20.81 1.50
C PRO A 16 21.36 -21.65 0.70
N THR A 17 20.70 -22.58 1.38
CA THR A 17 19.82 -23.51 0.69
C THR A 17 18.71 -22.72 0.00
N VAL A 18 18.20 -23.21 -1.13
CA VAL A 18 17.07 -22.57 -1.86
C VAL A 18 15.92 -22.26 -0.89
N ALA A 19 15.73 -23.10 0.13
CA ALA A 19 14.76 -22.89 1.20
C ALA A 19 14.97 -21.58 1.99
N GLU A 20 16.20 -21.23 2.39
CA GLU A 20 16.51 -19.99 3.12
C GLU A 20 16.34 -18.75 2.25
N LEU A 21 16.79 -18.81 0.98
CA LEU A 21 16.60 -17.72 0.02
C LEU A 21 15.11 -17.43 -0.20
N PHE A 22 14.29 -18.47 -0.35
CA PHE A 22 12.85 -18.32 -0.53
C PHE A 22 12.11 -17.96 0.78
N GLN A 23 12.65 -18.28 1.95
CA GLN A 23 12.01 -17.97 3.23
C GLN A 23 11.86 -16.46 3.46
N ASN A 24 12.89 -15.69 3.09
CA ASN A 24 12.91 -14.24 3.19
C ASN A 24 11.95 -13.58 2.17
N VAL A 25 11.93 -14.07 0.93
CA VAL A 25 10.98 -13.63 -0.10
C VAL A 25 9.55 -13.92 0.34
N ARG A 26 9.28 -15.13 0.85
CA ARG A 26 7.97 -15.53 1.36
C ARG A 26 7.50 -14.61 2.49
N ARG A 27 8.35 -14.34 3.48
CA ARG A 27 8.01 -13.47 4.62
C ARG A 27 7.69 -12.04 4.17
N ASN A 28 8.44 -11.52 3.19
CA ASN A 28 8.17 -10.22 2.60
C ASN A 28 6.83 -10.21 1.82
N TYR A 29 6.63 -11.23 0.98
CA TYR A 29 5.41 -11.41 0.18
C TYR A 29 4.15 -11.50 1.04
N PHE A 30 4.16 -12.29 2.12
CA PHE A 30 3.02 -12.41 3.03
C PHE A 30 2.70 -11.07 3.73
N ARG A 31 3.70 -10.31 4.15
CA ARG A 31 3.48 -8.96 4.72
C ARG A 31 2.84 -8.02 3.71
N LEU A 32 3.33 -8.02 2.48
CA LEU A 32 2.79 -7.18 1.40
C LEU A 32 1.34 -7.58 1.08
N TYR A 33 1.08 -8.88 0.92
CA TYR A 33 -0.25 -9.39 0.61
C TYR A 33 -1.26 -9.13 1.73
N PHE A 34 -0.85 -9.26 3.00
CA PHE A 34 -1.69 -8.89 4.13
C PHE A 34 -2.10 -7.42 4.06
N ASN A 35 -1.17 -6.54 3.70
CA ASN A 35 -1.46 -5.11 3.50
C ASN A 35 -2.47 -4.86 2.37
N TYR A 36 -2.32 -5.56 1.25
CA TYR A 36 -3.29 -5.49 0.16
C TYR A 36 -4.67 -6.00 0.56
N MET A 37 -4.72 -7.10 1.31
CA MET A 37 -5.96 -7.76 1.69
C MET A 37 -6.82 -6.89 2.61
N TYR A 38 -6.28 -6.39 3.74
CA TYR A 38 -7.09 -5.53 4.62
C TYR A 38 -7.46 -4.22 3.93
N PHE A 39 -6.58 -3.66 3.10
CA PHE A 39 -6.88 -2.42 2.38
C PHE A 39 -8.01 -2.64 1.39
N ASN A 40 -7.99 -3.75 0.65
CA ASN A 40 -9.04 -4.08 -0.30
C ASN A 40 -10.39 -4.31 0.41
N VAL A 41 -10.39 -5.00 1.55
CA VAL A 41 -11.60 -5.17 2.38
C VAL A 41 -12.13 -3.81 2.85
N ALA A 42 -11.27 -2.96 3.40
CA ALA A 42 -11.65 -1.61 3.85
C ALA A 42 -12.17 -0.75 2.68
N ARG A 43 -11.53 -0.83 1.51
CA ARG A 43 -11.96 -0.15 0.29
C ARG A 43 -13.34 -0.60 -0.15
N ILE A 44 -13.61 -1.90 -0.17
CA ILE A 44 -14.93 -2.43 -0.57
C ILE A 44 -16.01 -1.96 0.42
N ILE A 45 -15.74 -2.03 1.73
CA ILE A 45 -16.67 -1.56 2.76
C ILE A 45 -16.96 -0.07 2.60
N TYR A 46 -15.92 0.74 2.34
CA TYR A 46 -16.07 2.17 2.08
C TYR A 46 -16.99 2.41 0.88
N LEU A 47 -16.68 1.81 -0.28
CA LEU A 47 -17.46 2.00 -1.52
C LEU A 47 -18.91 1.55 -1.37
N GLN A 48 -19.16 0.45 -0.65
CA GLN A 48 -20.51 -0.06 -0.44
C GLN A 48 -21.34 0.82 0.50
N THR A 49 -20.73 1.30 1.58
CA THR A 49 -21.38 2.19 2.57
C THR A 49 -21.69 3.54 1.95
N ASP A 50 -20.78 4.04 1.13
CA ASP A 50 -20.86 5.33 0.47
C ASP A 50 -22.09 5.42 -0.48
N ASN A 51 -22.56 4.31 -1.04
CA ASN A 51 -23.77 4.26 -1.89
C ASN A 51 -25.07 4.55 -1.13
N ILE A 52 -25.14 4.17 0.16
CA ILE A 52 -26.35 4.31 0.99
C ILE A 52 -26.29 5.53 1.91
N PHE A 53 -25.09 6.07 2.12
CA PHE A 53 -24.85 7.21 3.00
C PHE A 53 -25.73 8.44 2.72
N PRO A 54 -25.92 8.90 1.46
CA PRO A 54 -26.74 10.09 1.18
C PRO A 54 -28.20 9.90 1.61
N TYR A 55 -28.73 8.69 1.42
CA TYR A 55 -30.10 8.36 1.78
C TYR A 55 -30.29 8.34 3.29
N ILE A 56 -29.35 7.76 4.04
CA ILE A 56 -29.40 7.74 5.52
C ILE A 56 -29.42 9.16 6.09
N VAL A 57 -28.54 10.03 5.58
CA VAL A 57 -28.45 11.42 6.03
C VAL A 57 -29.71 12.23 5.69
N LEU A 58 -30.30 12.00 4.51
CA LEU A 58 -31.47 12.74 4.05
C LEU A 58 -32.80 12.18 4.56
N THR A 59 -32.83 10.96 5.11
CA THR A 59 -34.05 10.28 5.60
C THR A 59 -34.90 11.15 6.53
N PRO A 60 -34.36 11.83 7.57
CA PRO A 60 -35.18 12.66 8.47
C PRO A 60 -35.87 13.83 7.75
N THR A 61 -35.18 14.43 6.78
CA THR A 61 -35.67 15.58 6.00
C THR A 61 -36.78 15.17 5.04
N ILE A 62 -36.67 13.96 4.47
CA ILE A 62 -37.69 13.36 3.60
C ILE A 62 -38.96 13.04 4.41
N ILE A 63 -38.82 12.36 5.56
CA ILE A 63 -39.97 11.97 6.41
C ILE A 63 -40.71 13.21 6.95
N ALA A 64 -39.98 14.27 7.28
CA ALA A 64 -40.57 15.53 7.73
C ALA A 64 -41.24 16.34 6.59
N GLY A 65 -41.20 15.87 5.34
CA GLY A 65 -41.79 16.56 4.19
C GLY A 65 -41.16 17.92 3.87
N LYS A 66 -39.93 18.17 4.36
CA LYS A 66 -39.28 19.49 4.26
C LYS A 66 -38.72 19.79 2.88
N ILE A 67 -38.53 18.77 2.05
CA ILE A 67 -37.98 18.87 0.70
C ILE A 67 -38.88 18.16 -0.31
N THR A 68 -38.93 18.68 -1.53
CA THR A 68 -39.63 18.05 -2.64
C THR A 68 -38.76 16.97 -3.29
N LEU A 69 -39.38 16.05 -4.04
CA LEU A 69 -38.64 15.03 -4.80
C LEU A 69 -37.64 15.63 -5.80
N GLY A 70 -37.97 16.78 -6.39
CA GLY A 70 -37.06 17.48 -7.31
C GLY A 70 -35.79 17.98 -6.61
N ALA A 71 -35.94 18.62 -5.43
CA ALA A 71 -34.81 19.08 -4.64
C ALA A 71 -33.95 17.90 -4.13
N LEU A 72 -34.59 16.80 -3.72
CA LEU A 72 -33.89 15.58 -3.32
C LEU A 72 -32.98 15.05 -4.44
N ASN A 73 -33.50 14.93 -5.66
CA ASN A 73 -32.70 14.45 -6.80
C ASN A 73 -31.52 15.39 -7.12
N GLN A 74 -31.71 16.71 -7.00
CA GLN A 74 -30.62 17.66 -7.20
C GLN A 74 -29.50 17.49 -6.16
N ILE A 75 -29.87 17.31 -4.89
CA ILE A 75 -28.91 17.06 -3.81
C ILE A 75 -28.17 15.75 -4.04
N LEU A 76 -28.88 14.68 -4.38
CA LEU A 76 -28.27 13.37 -4.66
C LEU A 76 -27.27 13.44 -5.83
N ASN A 77 -27.63 14.11 -6.92
CA ASN A 77 -26.75 14.28 -8.08
C ASN A 77 -25.51 15.10 -7.75
N ALA A 78 -25.66 16.21 -7.00
CA ALA A 78 -24.53 17.02 -6.57
C ALA A 78 -23.60 16.23 -5.61
N PHE A 79 -24.19 15.48 -4.68
CA PHE A 79 -23.44 14.64 -3.76
C PHE A 79 -22.67 13.55 -4.50
N GLU A 80 -23.29 12.92 -5.50
CA GLU A 80 -22.67 11.88 -6.32
C GLU A 80 -21.41 12.36 -7.05
N GLN A 81 -21.43 13.57 -7.62
CA GLN A 81 -20.26 14.14 -8.30
C GLN A 81 -19.08 14.33 -7.35
N VAL A 82 -19.36 14.85 -6.15
CA VAL A 82 -18.33 15.07 -5.12
C VAL A 82 -17.79 13.72 -4.63
N ARG A 83 -18.70 12.80 -4.31
CA ARG A 83 -18.40 11.45 -3.84
C ARG A 83 -17.51 10.67 -4.81
N THR A 84 -17.85 10.67 -6.10
CA THR A 84 -17.08 9.99 -7.16
C THR A 84 -15.65 10.53 -7.26
N SER A 85 -15.47 11.84 -7.06
CA SER A 85 -14.13 12.46 -7.09
C SER A 85 -13.24 11.95 -5.94
N PHE A 86 -13.81 11.74 -4.75
CA PHE A 86 -13.10 11.11 -3.63
C PHE A 86 -12.86 9.62 -3.85
N GLN A 87 -13.84 8.90 -4.41
CA GLN A 87 -13.70 7.48 -4.74
C GLN A 87 -12.55 7.23 -5.72
N TYR A 88 -12.27 8.14 -6.65
CA TYR A 88 -11.13 8.01 -7.57
C TYR A 88 -9.80 7.78 -6.85
N LEU A 89 -9.54 8.51 -5.76
CA LEU A 89 -8.31 8.36 -4.97
C LEU A 89 -8.25 6.98 -4.30
N VAL A 90 -9.36 6.54 -3.73
CA VAL A 90 -9.47 5.22 -3.08
C VAL A 90 -9.29 4.08 -4.08
N ASN A 91 -9.88 4.22 -5.26
CA ASN A 91 -9.80 3.26 -6.36
C ASN A 91 -8.41 3.18 -6.98
N SER A 92 -7.74 4.33 -7.10
CA SER A 92 -6.41 4.42 -7.72
C SER A 92 -5.27 4.18 -6.74
N TRP A 93 -5.56 3.95 -5.46
CA TRP A 93 -4.55 3.79 -4.42
C TRP A 93 -3.49 2.73 -4.75
N THR A 94 -3.90 1.56 -5.24
CA THR A 94 -2.97 0.49 -5.63
C THR A 94 -1.97 0.99 -6.68
N THR A 95 -2.46 1.66 -7.72
CA THR A 95 -1.62 2.25 -8.77
C THR A 95 -0.69 3.33 -8.22
N ILE A 96 -1.19 4.20 -7.35
CA ILE A 96 -0.38 5.26 -6.71
C ILE A 96 0.78 4.65 -5.91
N VAL A 97 0.50 3.63 -5.09
CA VAL A 97 1.52 2.95 -4.28
C VAL A 97 2.53 2.20 -5.15
N GLU A 98 2.07 1.58 -6.23
CA GLU A 98 2.94 0.90 -7.20
C GLU A 98 3.90 1.87 -7.88
N LEU A 99 3.38 2.98 -8.41
CA LEU A 99 4.20 4.03 -9.03
C LEU A 99 5.22 4.61 -8.02
N LEU A 100 4.79 4.83 -6.78
CA LEU A 100 5.68 5.30 -5.71
C LEU A 100 6.78 4.28 -5.39
N SER A 101 6.46 2.97 -5.42
CA SER A 101 7.42 1.88 -5.23
C SER A 101 8.47 1.85 -6.36
N ILE A 102 8.02 1.95 -7.61
CA ILE A 102 8.88 2.01 -8.79
C ILE A 102 9.81 3.23 -8.71
N TYR A 103 9.25 4.41 -8.42
CA TYR A 103 10.02 5.65 -8.28
C TYR A 103 11.13 5.52 -7.23
N LYS A 104 10.80 5.01 -6.04
CA LYS A 104 11.79 4.83 -4.96
C LYS A 104 12.90 3.87 -5.35
N ARG A 105 12.56 2.75 -5.99
CA ARG A 105 13.54 1.77 -6.47
C ARG A 105 14.45 2.36 -7.54
N LEU A 106 13.90 3.07 -8.51
CA LEU A 106 14.69 3.72 -9.55
C LEU A 106 15.65 4.76 -8.97
N ARG A 107 15.17 5.55 -8.00
CA ARG A 107 15.99 6.57 -7.34
C ARG A 107 17.10 5.97 -6.46
N ALA A 108 16.87 4.80 -5.85
CA ALA A 108 17.92 4.06 -5.15
C ALA A 108 18.97 3.49 -6.12
N PHE A 109 18.53 2.98 -7.26
CA PHE A 109 19.40 2.49 -8.32
C PHE A 109 20.30 3.60 -8.89
N GLU A 110 19.72 4.76 -9.22
CA GLU A 110 20.49 5.92 -9.68
C GLU A 110 21.51 6.40 -8.65
N ALA A 111 21.12 6.47 -7.37
CA ALA A 111 22.04 6.86 -6.30
C ALA A 111 23.23 5.90 -6.19
N THR A 112 22.99 4.61 -6.39
CA THR A 112 24.05 3.57 -6.37
C THR A 112 25.04 3.76 -7.52
N ILE A 113 24.55 4.09 -8.73
CA ILE A 113 25.42 4.33 -9.90
C ILE A 113 26.23 5.62 -9.75
N LYS A 114 25.61 6.68 -9.22
CA LYS A 114 26.25 8.00 -9.09
C LYS A 114 27.14 8.13 -7.86
N GLY A 115 27.20 7.10 -7.01
CA GLY A 115 27.92 7.16 -5.73
C GLY A 115 27.28 8.12 -4.71
N GLU A 116 26.00 8.44 -4.90
CA GLU A 116 25.25 9.32 -4.01
C GLU A 116 24.75 8.57 -2.77
N PRO A 117 24.49 9.27 -1.65
CA PRO A 117 23.93 8.64 -0.47
C PRO A 117 22.54 8.05 -0.76
N LEU A 118 22.37 6.77 -0.43
CA LEU A 118 21.11 6.07 -0.59
C LEU A 118 19.92 6.81 0.08
N PRO A 119 18.69 6.64 -0.44
CA PRO A 119 17.49 7.19 0.17
C PRO A 119 17.38 6.81 1.66
N GLY A 120 16.73 7.67 2.47
CA GLY A 120 16.65 7.48 3.92
C GLY A 120 16.01 6.16 4.37
N ILE A 121 15.10 5.60 3.56
CA ILE A 121 14.47 4.31 3.82
C ILE A 121 15.49 3.18 3.72
N ASP A 122 16.31 3.17 2.66
CA ASP A 122 17.30 2.12 2.40
C ASP A 122 18.46 2.19 3.40
N ARG A 123 18.91 3.41 3.76
CA ARG A 123 19.90 3.59 4.83
C ARG A 123 19.41 3.06 6.17
N ARG A 124 18.13 3.27 6.51
CA ARG A 124 17.54 2.72 7.75
C ARG A 124 17.40 1.21 7.68
N TYR A 125 17.07 0.64 6.53
CA TYR A 125 17.01 -0.81 6.33
C TYR A 125 18.39 -1.45 6.55
N ILE A 126 19.43 -0.91 5.91
CA ILE A 126 20.82 -1.38 6.09
C ILE A 126 21.26 -1.25 7.55
N LYS A 127 20.99 -0.11 8.20
CA LYS A 127 21.30 0.06 9.63
C LYS A 127 20.59 -0.96 10.52
N ARG A 128 19.32 -1.28 10.24
CA ARG A 128 18.55 -2.28 10.98
C ARG A 128 19.14 -3.68 10.82
N GLY A 129 19.43 -4.09 9.58
CA GLY A 129 20.05 -5.38 9.29
C GLY A 129 21.48 -5.53 9.85
N ALA A 130 22.20 -4.42 10.04
CA ALA A 130 23.50 -4.42 10.71
C ALA A 130 23.42 -4.49 12.25
N SER A 131 22.24 -4.26 12.83
CA SER A 131 21.98 -4.26 14.28
C SER A 131 21.23 -5.50 14.79
N GLU A 132 20.76 -6.37 13.90
CA GLU A 132 20.27 -7.71 14.26
C GLU A 132 21.46 -8.69 14.15
N PRO A 133 21.84 -9.42 15.24
CA PRO A 133 22.98 -10.33 15.26
C PRO A 133 22.78 -11.59 14.42
#